data_AF-D7GRG6-F1
#
_entry.id   AF-D7GRG6-F1
#
_cell.length_a   1.000
_cell.length_b   1.000
_cell.length_c   1.000
_cell.angle_alpha   90.00
_cell.angle_beta   90.00
_cell.angle_gamma   90.00
#
_symmetry.space_group_name_H-M   'P 1'
#
loop_
_entity.id
_entity.type
_entity.pdbx_description
1 polymer ?
#
loop_
_entity_poly.entity_id
_entity_poly.type
_entity_poly.pdbx_seq_one_letter_code
_entity_poly.pdbx_strand_id
1 'polypeptide(L)'
;MTGIEFLKAPDTTAGELADIISAPCPPVISSECDRLSCRECWLAWLNTGEPPQKKKPSDKRTASDEDGLHPNLVELYTRHFRKEHMVAERLRELLPQDSFSRKRELDNAD
;
A
#
# COMPACT_ATOMS: atom_id res chain seq x y z
N MET A 1 -11.04 -28.54 11.16
CA MET A 1 -11.29 -28.04 12.52
C MET A 1 -10.81 -26.61 12.57
N THR A 2 -11.65 -25.70 13.02
CA THR A 2 -11.31 -24.27 13.14
C THR A 2 -10.52 -24.03 14.42
N GLY A 3 -9.79 -22.91 14.51
CA GLY A 3 -9.08 -22.57 15.74
C GLY A 3 -10.02 -22.44 16.94
N ILE A 4 -11.25 -21.94 16.75
CA ILE A 4 -12.21 -21.82 17.85
C ILE A 4 -12.79 -23.16 18.30
N GLU A 5 -12.93 -24.13 17.38
CA GLU A 5 -13.31 -25.50 17.73
C GLU A 5 -12.21 -26.16 18.57
N PHE A 6 -10.95 -25.98 18.19
CA PHE A 6 -9.80 -26.46 18.97
C PHE A 6 -9.81 -25.86 20.38
N LEU A 7 -9.90 -24.53 20.52
CA LEU A 7 -9.87 -23.88 21.84
C LEU A 7 -11.04 -24.27 22.77
N LYS A 8 -12.17 -24.72 22.21
CA LYS A 8 -13.34 -25.15 22.98
C LYS A 8 -13.39 -26.65 23.21
N ALA A 9 -12.49 -27.42 22.62
CA ALA A 9 -12.54 -28.86 22.71
C ALA A 9 -12.20 -29.32 24.14
N PRO A 10 -12.99 -30.24 24.73
CA PRO A 10 -12.86 -30.63 26.14
C PRO A 10 -11.57 -31.41 26.44
N ASP A 11 -10.92 -31.93 25.41
CA ASP A 11 -9.64 -32.62 25.42
C ASP A 11 -8.44 -31.69 25.26
N THR A 12 -8.65 -30.42 24.91
CA THR A 12 -7.57 -29.45 24.78
C THR A 12 -7.00 -29.11 26.15
N THR A 13 -5.69 -29.33 26.30
CA THR A 13 -5.00 -29.17 27.57
C THR A 13 -4.59 -27.72 27.81
N ALA A 14 -4.46 -27.34 29.08
CA ALA A 14 -3.95 -26.01 29.44
C ALA A 14 -2.53 -25.73 28.90
N GLY A 15 -1.72 -26.79 28.73
CA GLY A 15 -0.38 -26.68 28.13
C GLY A 15 -0.45 -26.27 26.66
N GLU A 16 -1.26 -26.94 25.86
CA GLU A 16 -1.46 -26.59 24.44
C GLU A 16 -2.01 -25.17 24.28
N LEU A 17 -2.91 -24.74 25.17
CA LEU A 17 -3.40 -23.36 25.19
C LEU A 17 -2.29 -22.36 25.53
N ALA A 18 -1.44 -22.67 26.51
CA ALA A 18 -0.33 -21.79 26.90
C ALA A 18 0.70 -21.65 25.77
N ASP A 19 1.01 -22.74 25.06
CA ASP A 19 1.92 -22.73 23.91
C ASP A 19 1.36 -21.86 22.78
N ILE A 20 0.05 -21.92 22.52
CA ILE A 20 -0.60 -21.07 21.50
C ILE A 20 -0.62 -19.60 21.94
N ILE A 21 -1.04 -19.30 23.17
CA ILE A 21 -1.20 -17.92 23.64
C ILE A 21 0.14 -17.20 23.79
N SER A 22 1.20 -17.94 24.13
CA SER A 22 2.55 -17.38 24.25
C SER A 22 3.22 -17.09 22.90
N ALA A 23 2.70 -17.66 21.81
CA ALA A 23 3.23 -17.43 20.48
C ALA A 23 2.81 -16.05 19.91
N PRO A 24 3.68 -15.36 19.17
CA PRO A 24 3.34 -14.07 18.54
C PRO A 24 2.34 -14.23 17.38
N CYS A 25 2.22 -15.44 16.81
CA CYS A 25 1.40 -15.76 15.66
C CYS A 25 0.54 -17.00 15.94
N PRO A 26 -0.62 -17.14 15.26
CA PRO A 26 -1.41 -18.36 15.36
C PRO A 26 -0.65 -19.58 14.79
N PRO A 27 -1.06 -20.81 15.13
CA PRO A 27 -0.39 -22.05 14.69
C PRO A 27 -0.26 -22.21 13.17
N VAL A 28 -1.20 -21.63 12.41
CA VAL A 28 -1.18 -21.67 10.93
C VAL A 28 -0.99 -20.25 10.41
N ILE A 29 0.14 -20.02 9.74
CA ILE A 29 0.62 -18.69 9.33
C ILE A 29 0.64 -18.60 7.80
N SER A 30 0.29 -17.43 7.25
CA SER A 30 0.43 -17.18 5.82
C SER A 30 1.86 -16.74 5.46
N SER A 31 2.29 -17.01 4.21
CA SER A 31 3.56 -16.49 3.67
C SER A 31 3.64 -14.96 3.62
N GLU A 32 2.53 -14.26 3.82
CA GLU A 32 2.40 -12.80 3.74
C GLU A 32 2.03 -12.21 5.12
N CYS A 33 2.28 -12.94 6.22
CA CYS A 33 1.93 -12.51 7.57
C CYS A 33 2.47 -11.12 7.91
N ASP A 34 3.66 -10.75 7.41
CA ASP A 34 4.27 -9.43 7.61
C ASP A 34 3.44 -8.26 7.03
N ARG A 35 2.55 -8.56 6.07
CA ARG A 35 1.66 -7.57 5.42
C ARG A 35 0.27 -7.53 6.04
N LEU A 36 -0.03 -8.44 6.96
CA LEU A 36 -1.32 -8.55 7.62
C LEU A 36 -1.18 -8.18 9.09
N SER A 37 -2.24 -7.64 9.69
CA SER A 37 -2.23 -7.41 11.13
C SER A 37 -2.27 -8.75 11.88
N CYS A 38 -1.60 -8.85 13.03
CA CYS A 38 -1.69 -10.07 13.87
C CYS A 38 -3.16 -10.43 14.15
N ARG A 39 -4.01 -9.42 14.37
CA ARG A 39 -5.45 -9.59 14.55
C ARG A 39 -6.11 -10.32 13.36
N GLU A 40 -5.77 -9.99 12.13
CA GLU A 40 -6.32 -10.65 10.93
C GLU A 40 -5.86 -12.11 10.83
N CYS A 41 -4.59 -12.40 11.12
CA CYS A 41 -4.07 -13.76 11.14
C CYS A 41 -4.78 -14.62 12.19
N TRP A 42 -4.91 -14.12 13.42
CA TRP A 42 -5.61 -14.82 14.50
C TRP A 42 -7.10 -15.02 14.18
N LEU A 43 -7.77 -14.01 13.64
CA LEU A 43 -9.20 -14.09 13.32
C LEU A 43 -9.47 -15.07 12.17
N ALA A 44 -8.59 -15.17 11.18
CA ALA A 44 -8.68 -16.18 10.13
C ALA A 44 -8.52 -17.58 10.71
N TRP A 45 -7.45 -17.83 11.46
CA TRP A 45 -7.22 -19.14 12.08
C TRP A 45 -8.38 -19.55 13.01
N LEU A 46 -8.89 -18.63 13.84
CA LEU A 46 -10.02 -18.93 14.73
C LEU A 46 -11.29 -19.33 13.97
N ASN A 47 -11.59 -18.68 12.84
CA ASN A 47 -12.84 -18.91 12.10
C ASN A 47 -12.75 -20.05 11.09
N THR A 48 -11.61 -20.25 10.45
CA THR A 48 -11.47 -21.21 9.34
C THR A 48 -10.46 -22.32 9.64
N GLY A 49 -9.57 -22.13 10.62
CA GLY A 49 -8.41 -23.01 10.84
C GLY A 49 -7.31 -22.84 9.78
N GLU A 50 -7.51 -21.92 8.84
CA GLU A 50 -6.63 -21.66 7.70
C GLU A 50 -6.01 -20.27 7.79
N PRO A 51 -4.88 -20.04 7.10
CA PRO A 51 -4.31 -18.71 7.02
C PRO A 51 -5.28 -17.77 6.27
N PRO A 52 -5.22 -16.45 6.54
CA PRO A 52 -6.04 -15.47 5.83
C PRO A 52 -5.81 -15.60 4.32
N GLN A 53 -6.88 -15.94 3.60
CA GLN A 53 -6.89 -16.02 2.14
C GLN A 53 -6.62 -14.62 1.57
N LYS A 54 -5.88 -14.56 0.46
CA LYS A 54 -5.60 -13.31 -0.25
C LYS A 54 -6.93 -12.60 -0.47
N LYS A 55 -7.12 -11.41 0.15
CA LYS A 55 -8.03 -10.44 -0.45
C LYS A 55 -7.45 -10.23 -1.83
N LYS A 56 -8.09 -10.78 -2.88
CA LYS A 56 -7.84 -10.32 -4.25
C LYS A 56 -7.79 -8.80 -4.14
N PRO A 57 -6.78 -8.11 -4.70
CA PRO A 57 -6.78 -6.66 -4.76
C PRO A 57 -8.19 -6.31 -5.21
N SER A 58 -8.95 -5.65 -4.34
CA SER A 58 -10.33 -5.37 -4.68
C SER A 58 -10.21 -4.44 -5.86
N ASP A 59 -10.59 -4.93 -7.04
CA ASP A 59 -10.65 -4.20 -8.32
C ASP A 59 -11.66 -3.03 -8.27
N LYS A 60 -11.99 -2.55 -7.07
CA LYS A 60 -12.31 -1.14 -6.89
C LYS A 60 -11.00 -0.39 -7.11
N ARG A 61 -10.66 -0.24 -8.39
CA ARG A 61 -9.98 0.96 -8.87
C ARG A 61 -10.53 2.10 -8.03
N THR A 62 -9.66 2.71 -7.24
CA THR A 62 -9.91 4.08 -6.78
C THR A 62 -10.33 4.81 -8.03
N ALA A 63 -11.58 5.26 -8.09
CA ALA A 63 -12.03 6.07 -9.20
C ALA A 63 -11.02 7.23 -9.31
N SER A 64 -10.33 7.29 -10.44
CA SER A 64 -9.57 8.45 -10.87
C SER A 64 -10.58 9.55 -11.12
N ASP A 65 -11.08 10.18 -10.06
CA ASP A 65 -11.92 11.37 -10.18
C ASP A 65 -11.24 12.61 -9.58
N GLU A 66 -9.98 12.49 -9.15
CA GLU A 66 -9.16 13.66 -8.83
C GLU A 66 -7.80 13.49 -9.53
N ASP A 67 -7.69 14.04 -10.75
CA ASP A 67 -6.45 14.22 -11.53
C ASP A 67 -5.48 15.20 -10.84
N GLY A 68 -5.17 14.93 -9.57
CA GLY A 68 -4.41 15.80 -8.69
C GLY A 68 -3.37 15.03 -7.91
N LEU A 69 -2.12 15.47 -8.01
CA LEU A 69 -1.06 15.02 -7.12
C LEU A 69 -1.46 15.37 -5.68
N HIS A 70 -1.38 14.40 -4.75
CA HIS A 70 -1.74 14.61 -3.35
C HIS A 70 -1.01 15.86 -2.79
N PRO A 71 -1.66 16.73 -2.00
CA PRO A 71 -1.10 18.04 -1.60
C PRO A 71 0.29 17.95 -0.94
N ASN A 72 0.52 16.93 -0.12
CA ASN A 72 1.83 16.69 0.52
C ASN A 72 2.92 16.36 -0.52
N LEU A 73 2.57 15.62 -1.57
CA LEU A 73 3.49 15.27 -2.64
C LEU A 73 3.79 16.48 -3.54
N VAL A 74 2.82 17.37 -3.75
CA VAL A 74 3.03 18.68 -4.43
C VAL A 74 4.03 19.53 -3.66
N GLU A 75 3.87 19.63 -2.34
CA GLU A 75 4.78 20.41 -1.49
C GLU A 75 6.20 19.84 -1.53
N LEU A 76 6.33 18.51 -1.42
CA LEU A 76 7.62 17.83 -1.51
C LEU A 76 8.31 18.10 -2.86
N TYR A 77 7.58 17.96 -3.95
CA TYR A 77 8.11 18.16 -5.31
C TYR A 77 8.54 19.62 -5.52
N THR A 78 7.70 20.58 -5.11
CA THR A 78 8.00 22.02 -5.19
C THR A 78 9.25 22.37 -4.39
N ARG A 79 9.41 21.81 -3.18
CA ARG A 79 10.60 22.03 -2.35
C ARG A 79 11.85 21.44 -3.00
N HIS A 80 11.76 20.23 -3.53
CA HIS A 80 12.90 19.52 -4.11
C HIS A 80 13.41 20.23 -5.37
N PHE A 81 12.51 20.62 -6.27
CA PHE A 81 12.83 21.18 -7.58
C PHE A 81 12.84 22.71 -7.63
N ARG A 82 12.77 23.39 -6.47
CA ARG A 82 12.70 24.86 -6.40
C ARG A 82 13.78 25.57 -7.22
N LYS A 83 15.02 25.08 -7.16
CA LYS A 83 16.15 25.69 -7.89
C LYS A 83 16.01 25.51 -9.39
N GLU A 84 15.61 24.32 -9.83
CA GLU A 84 15.38 24.01 -11.24
C GLU A 84 14.23 24.84 -11.80
N HIS A 85 13.14 25.00 -11.04
CA HIS A 85 12.04 25.88 -11.39
C HIS A 85 12.49 27.34 -11.57
N MET A 86 13.31 27.88 -10.65
CA MET A 86 13.84 29.25 -10.79
C MET A 86 14.72 29.40 -12.04
N VAL A 87 15.56 28.40 -12.34
CA VAL A 87 16.41 28.43 -13.54
C VAL A 87 15.56 28.31 -14.80
N ALA A 88 14.57 27.42 -14.82
CA ALA A 88 13.67 27.24 -15.95
C ALA A 88 12.80 28.47 -16.22
N GLU A 89 12.32 29.14 -15.17
CA GLU A 89 11.59 30.40 -15.27
C GLU A 89 12.48 31.51 -15.82
N ARG A 90 13.69 31.66 -15.27
CA ARG A 90 14.63 32.66 -15.76
C ARG A 90 15.05 32.40 -17.20
N LEU A 91 15.26 31.14 -17.57
CA LEU A 91 15.56 30.74 -18.94
C LEU A 91 14.37 31.06 -19.87
N ARG A 92 13.14 30.86 -19.40
CA ARG A 92 11.92 31.22 -20.16
C ARG A 92 11.80 32.72 -20.40
N GLU A 93 12.18 33.56 -19.44
CA GLU A 93 12.22 35.02 -19.60
C GLU A 93 13.30 35.48 -20.60
N LEU A 94 14.43 34.77 -20.64
CA LEU A 94 15.57 35.13 -21.49
C LEU A 94 15.40 34.63 -22.94
N LEU A 95 14.59 33.61 -23.16
CA LEU A 95 14.36 33.03 -24.48
C LEU A 95 13.21 33.74 -25.20
N PRO A 96 13.37 34.11 -26.49
CA PRO A 96 12.29 34.63 -27.31
C PRO A 96 11.11 33.65 -27.34
N GLN A 97 9.86 34.15 -27.22
CA GLN A 97 8.65 33.31 -27.13
C GLN A 97 8.52 32.29 -28.28
N ASP A 98 9.03 32.62 -29.46
CA ASP A 98 8.99 31.75 -30.65
C ASP A 98 9.81 30.46 -30.50
N SER A 99 10.76 30.42 -29.57
CA SER A 99 11.62 29.25 -29.31
C SER A 99 10.85 28.09 -28.70
N PHE A 100 9.81 28.38 -27.90
CA PHE A 100 8.98 27.37 -27.25
C PHE A 100 7.82 26.88 -28.14
N SER A 101 7.32 27.74 -29.04
CA SER A 101 6.30 27.38 -30.03
C SER A 101 6.82 26.31 -31.00
N ARG A 102 8.04 26.49 -31.53
CA ARG A 102 8.66 25.52 -32.46
C ARG A 102 8.94 24.17 -31.80
N LYS A 103 9.27 24.14 -30.51
CA LYS A 103 9.47 22.89 -29.77
C LYS A 103 8.15 22.14 -29.57
N ARG A 104 7.08 22.87 -29.21
CA ARG A 104 5.73 22.30 -29.10
C ARG A 104 5.23 21.74 -30.43
N GLU A 105 5.50 22.40 -31.55
CA GLU A 105 5.14 21.89 -32.89
C GLU A 105 5.87 20.59 -33.24
N LEU A 106 7.16 20.45 -32.87
CA LEU A 106 7.93 19.22 -33.07
C LEU A 106 7.45 18.07 -32.16
N ASP A 107 7.11 18.35 -30.90
CA ASP A 107 6.65 17.33 -29.96
C ASP A 107 5.21 16.82 -30.27
N ASN A 108 4.43 17.55 -31.08
CA ASN A 108 3.09 17.12 -31.54
C ASN A 108 3.10 16.53 -32.97
N ALA A 109 4.29 16.35 -33.57
CA ALA A 109 4.45 15.80 -34.91
C ALA A 109 4.81 14.30 -34.95
N ASP A 110 4.88 13.65 -33.78
CA ASP A 110 4.95 12.19 -33.57
C ASP A 110 3.65 11.70 -32.91
#